data_AF-A0A2D8NBF8-F1
#
_entry.id   AF-A0A2D8NBF8-F1
#
_cell.length_a   1.000
_cell.length_b   1.000
_cell.length_c   1.000
_cell.angle_alpha   90.00
_cell.angle_beta   90.00
_cell.angle_gamma   90.00
#
_symmetry.space_group_name_H-M   'P 1'
#
loop_
_entity.id
_entity.type
_entity.pdbx_description
1 polymer ?
#
loop_
_entity_poly.entity_id
_entity_poly.type
_entity_poly.pdbx_seq_one_letter_code
_entity_poly.pdbx_strand_id
1 'polypeptide(L)'
;MHKNGLVKFIAILFTFISILQISYTYVVSKVEKDAENYAISKIDSEERDFIIKREQAQRSYLDSVADITIFGFTSYKGAKTKELNKGLDLKGGINVILQISVRDILKGLAEDTNDPAFNRAIDRADELQKSSNDTYVESFFIAFEEDDSNRLASPDVFANRTLSDEINFEMNNNEVKPIIRRKIDESITSAFEVLRKRIDKFGVTQPNIQRLGNSGRILVELPGAKDVDRVKKLLQSTAQLEFWTSEKNQEFFTFLSQANQVIKD
;
A
#
# COMPACT_ATOMS: atom_id res chain seq x y z
N MET A 1 43.58 36.80 -1.38
CA MET A 1 43.41 36.10 -2.68
C MET A 1 43.34 34.55 -2.58
N HIS A 2 43.20 33.92 -1.41
CA HIS A 2 43.25 32.45 -1.27
C HIS A 2 41.90 31.69 -1.34
N LYS A 3 40.76 32.37 -1.57
CA LYS A 3 39.43 31.71 -1.59
C LYS A 3 38.99 31.19 -2.97
N ASN A 4 39.66 31.58 -4.05
CA ASN A 4 39.22 31.24 -5.43
C ASN A 4 39.66 29.83 -5.87
N GLY A 5 40.77 29.31 -5.34
CA GLY A 5 41.26 27.97 -5.68
C GLY A 5 40.34 26.86 -5.15
N LEU A 6 39.88 27.01 -3.89
CA LEU A 6 38.95 26.08 -3.26
C LEU A 6 37.60 26.04 -4.01
N VAL A 7 37.06 27.21 -4.37
CA VAL A 7 35.79 27.30 -5.11
C VAL A 7 35.90 26.66 -6.50
N LYS A 8 36.99 26.89 -7.23
CA LYS A 8 37.24 26.24 -8.54
C LYS A 8 37.40 24.73 -8.41
N PHE A 9 38.11 24.25 -7.39
CA PHE A 9 38.26 22.82 -7.12
C PHE A 9 36.91 22.15 -6.81
N ILE A 10 36.10 22.76 -5.93
CA ILE A 10 34.76 22.26 -5.60
C ILE A 10 33.86 22.24 -6.83
N ALA A 11 33.91 23.28 -7.68
CA ALA A 11 33.12 23.33 -8.92
C ALA A 11 33.52 22.22 -9.91
N ILE A 12 34.82 21.96 -10.09
CA ILE A 12 35.31 20.86 -10.94
C ILE A 12 34.86 19.51 -10.38
N LEU A 13 35.01 19.29 -9.06
CA LEU A 13 34.59 18.06 -8.40
C LEU A 13 33.07 17.84 -8.54
N PHE A 14 32.26 18.88 -8.32
CA PHE A 14 30.80 18.81 -8.46
C PHE A 14 30.38 18.52 -9.90
N THR A 15 31.06 19.11 -10.89
CA THR A 15 30.84 18.84 -12.30
C THR A 15 31.13 17.37 -12.62
N PHE A 16 32.24 16.83 -12.13
CA PHE A 16 32.61 15.43 -12.32
C PHE A 16 31.59 14.47 -11.69
N ILE A 17 31.15 14.75 -10.46
CA ILE A 17 30.10 13.98 -9.78
C ILE A 17 28.79 14.05 -10.56
N SER A 18 28.42 15.22 -11.09
CA SER A 18 27.21 15.40 -11.89
C SER A 18 27.25 14.56 -13.18
N ILE A 19 28.40 14.54 -13.87
CA ILE A 19 28.61 13.71 -15.07
C ILE A 19 28.48 12.22 -14.73
N LEU A 20 29.08 11.77 -13.62
CA LEU A 20 28.93 10.40 -13.14
C LEU A 20 27.47 10.05 -12.82
N GLN A 21 26.70 10.98 -12.27
CA GLN A 21 25.29 10.73 -11.93
C GLN A 21 24.39 10.66 -13.18
N ILE A 22 24.66 11.52 -14.16
CA ILE A 22 23.98 11.49 -15.47
C ILE A 22 24.34 10.20 -16.23
N SER A 23 25.57 9.70 -16.12
CA SER A 23 26.00 8.49 -16.82
C SER A 23 25.21 7.24 -16.37
N TYR A 24 24.91 7.10 -15.07
CA TYR A 24 24.02 6.02 -14.59
C TYR A 24 22.63 6.11 -15.23
N THR A 25 22.07 7.32 -15.32
CA THR A 25 20.77 7.56 -15.95
C THR A 25 20.77 7.20 -17.44
N TYR A 26 21.87 7.50 -18.14
CA TYR A 26 22.06 7.13 -19.54
C TYR A 26 22.15 5.62 -19.72
N VAL A 27 22.92 4.91 -18.88
CA VAL A 27 23.02 3.45 -18.92
C VAL A 27 21.66 2.80 -18.74
N VAL A 28 20.90 3.21 -17.72
CA VAL A 28 19.54 2.69 -17.45
C VAL A 28 18.63 2.92 -18.65
N SER A 29 18.58 4.15 -19.18
CA SER A 29 17.71 4.47 -20.31
C SER A 29 18.05 3.69 -21.58
N LYS A 30 19.34 3.41 -21.81
CA LYS A 30 19.80 2.60 -22.95
C LYS A 30 19.31 1.15 -22.82
N VAL A 31 19.54 0.52 -21.68
CA VAL A 31 19.14 -0.88 -21.43
C VAL A 31 17.62 -1.03 -21.48
N GLU A 32 16.86 -0.09 -20.90
CA GLU A 32 15.40 -0.12 -20.94
C GLU A 32 14.85 0.00 -22.37
N LYS A 33 15.49 0.83 -23.20
CA LYS A 33 15.14 0.99 -24.62
C LYS A 33 15.48 -0.26 -25.43
N ASP A 34 16.62 -0.90 -25.16
CA ASP A 34 16.98 -2.18 -25.78
C ASP A 34 15.96 -3.27 -25.42
N ALA A 35 15.54 -3.32 -24.15
CA ALA A 35 14.52 -4.26 -23.68
C ALA A 35 13.14 -4.01 -24.31
N GLU A 36 12.76 -2.75 -24.50
CA GLU A 36 11.53 -2.35 -25.18
C GLU A 36 11.56 -2.77 -26.67
N ASN A 37 12.65 -2.49 -27.37
CA ASN A 37 12.84 -2.90 -28.76
C ASN A 37 12.78 -4.44 -28.90
N TYR A 38 13.40 -5.17 -27.98
CA TYR A 38 13.31 -6.64 -27.94
C TYR A 38 11.86 -7.11 -27.81
N ALA A 39 11.09 -6.53 -26.88
CA ALA A 39 9.69 -6.89 -26.69
C ALA A 39 8.83 -6.58 -27.93
N ILE A 40 9.02 -5.40 -28.54
CA ILE A 40 8.32 -5.01 -29.78
C ILE A 40 8.67 -5.95 -30.93
N SER A 41 9.93 -6.36 -31.05
CA SER A 41 10.36 -7.30 -32.10
C SER A 41 9.79 -8.71 -31.95
N LYS A 42 9.44 -9.11 -30.72
CA LYS A 42 9.01 -10.47 -30.39
C LYS A 42 7.49 -10.64 -30.41
N ILE A 43 6.75 -9.57 -30.11
CA ILE A 43 5.30 -9.58 -29.94
C ILE A 43 4.69 -8.54 -30.86
N ASP A 44 3.85 -8.98 -31.80
CA ASP A 44 3.13 -8.10 -32.72
C ASP A 44 2.09 -7.24 -31.97
N SER A 45 1.83 -6.04 -32.47
CA SER A 45 0.75 -5.16 -32.01
C SER A 45 -0.65 -5.71 -32.30
N GLU A 46 -0.78 -6.65 -33.23
CA GLU A 46 -2.08 -7.29 -33.55
C GLU A 46 -2.42 -8.48 -32.64
N GLU A 47 -1.46 -8.94 -31.82
CA GLU A 47 -1.69 -10.07 -30.93
C GLU A 47 -2.63 -9.70 -29.77
N ARG A 48 -3.51 -10.63 -29.39
CA ARG A 48 -4.35 -10.44 -28.19
C ARG A 48 -3.46 -10.27 -26.95
N ASP A 49 -3.79 -9.27 -26.15
CA ASP A 49 -3.08 -8.90 -24.91
C ASP A 49 -1.60 -8.54 -25.16
N PHE A 50 -1.25 -8.02 -26.35
CA PHE A 50 0.12 -7.68 -26.72
C PHE A 50 0.82 -6.76 -25.72
N ILE A 51 0.08 -5.84 -25.08
CA ILE A 51 0.62 -4.91 -24.07
C ILE A 51 1.24 -5.71 -22.90
N ILE A 52 0.48 -6.66 -22.34
CA ILE A 52 0.91 -7.49 -21.21
C ILE A 52 2.07 -8.39 -21.62
N LYS A 53 1.99 -9.00 -22.81
CA LYS A 53 3.05 -9.89 -23.34
C LYS A 53 4.36 -9.14 -23.60
N ARG A 54 4.30 -7.93 -24.17
CA ARG A 54 5.47 -7.06 -24.35
C ARG A 54 6.08 -6.68 -23.01
N GLU A 55 5.26 -6.32 -22.03
CA GLU A 55 5.76 -6.01 -20.69
C GLU A 55 6.47 -7.20 -20.04
N GLN A 56 5.91 -8.40 -20.14
CA GLN A 56 6.55 -9.63 -19.64
C GLN A 56 7.88 -9.90 -20.35
N ALA A 57 7.93 -9.78 -21.68
CA ALA A 57 9.15 -9.96 -22.45
C ALA A 57 10.22 -8.91 -22.07
N GLN A 58 9.82 -7.66 -21.87
CA GLN A 58 10.71 -6.59 -21.41
C GLN A 58 11.27 -6.91 -20.02
N ARG A 59 10.43 -7.33 -19.07
CA ARG A 59 10.85 -7.71 -17.71
C ARG A 59 11.84 -8.87 -17.74
N SER A 60 11.53 -9.94 -18.46
CA SER A 60 12.43 -11.10 -18.58
C SER A 60 13.78 -10.73 -19.20
N TYR A 61 13.79 -9.82 -20.17
CA TYR A 61 15.04 -9.28 -20.72
C TYR A 61 15.83 -8.52 -19.67
N LEU A 62 15.18 -7.58 -18.96
CA LEU A 62 15.81 -6.77 -17.92
C LEU A 62 16.38 -7.62 -16.78
N ASP A 63 15.67 -8.66 -16.37
CA ASP A 63 16.14 -9.61 -15.34
C ASP A 63 17.37 -10.38 -15.81
N SER A 64 17.38 -10.78 -17.10
CA SER A 64 18.52 -11.51 -17.69
C SER A 64 19.79 -10.65 -17.77
N VAL A 65 19.66 -9.33 -17.87
CA VAL A 65 20.78 -8.39 -17.97
C VAL A 65 21.05 -7.63 -16.66
N ALA A 66 20.33 -7.95 -15.58
CA ALA A 66 20.32 -7.16 -14.36
C ALA A 66 21.70 -7.03 -13.71
N ASP A 67 22.44 -8.13 -13.66
CA ASP A 67 23.75 -8.24 -13.01
C ASP A 67 24.93 -8.18 -14.00
N ILE A 68 24.65 -8.05 -15.30
CA ILE A 68 25.70 -7.93 -16.32
C ILE A 68 26.39 -6.57 -16.15
N THR A 69 27.72 -6.59 -16.03
CA THR A 69 28.52 -5.37 -15.94
C THR A 69 28.54 -4.62 -17.28
N ILE A 70 28.11 -3.37 -17.25
CA ILE A 70 28.05 -2.45 -18.38
C ILE A 70 29.18 -1.42 -18.22
N PHE A 71 29.99 -1.26 -19.28
CA PHE A 71 31.13 -0.33 -19.32
C PHE A 71 32.19 -0.52 -18.20
N GLY A 72 32.19 -1.67 -17.52
CA GLY A 72 33.18 -2.01 -16.48
C GLY A 72 33.02 -1.30 -15.13
N PHE A 73 32.02 -0.43 -14.95
CA PHE A 73 31.85 0.36 -13.72
C PHE A 73 30.52 0.14 -12.99
N THR A 74 29.50 -0.44 -13.65
CA THR A 74 28.17 -0.64 -13.05
C THR A 74 27.41 -1.77 -13.73
N SER A 75 26.38 -2.32 -13.08
CA SER A 75 25.39 -3.20 -13.71
C SER A 75 24.08 -2.44 -13.93
N TYR A 76 23.13 -3.01 -14.68
CA TYR A 76 21.80 -2.39 -14.80
C TYR A 76 21.16 -2.17 -13.42
N LYS A 77 21.19 -3.18 -12.56
CA LYS A 77 20.67 -3.11 -11.19
C LYS A 77 21.38 -2.04 -10.35
N GLY A 78 22.70 -1.94 -10.45
CA GLY A 78 23.49 -0.94 -9.73
C GLY A 78 23.32 0.48 -10.26
N ALA A 79 23.14 0.65 -11.57
CA ALA A 79 22.85 1.95 -12.18
C ALA A 79 21.42 2.40 -11.85
N LYS A 80 20.46 1.46 -11.75
CA LYS A 80 19.06 1.75 -11.45
C LYS A 80 18.86 2.39 -10.08
N THR A 81 19.64 1.98 -9.08
CA THR A 81 19.59 2.57 -7.72
C THR A 81 20.22 3.96 -7.64
N LYS A 82 21.05 4.33 -8.64
CA LYS A 82 21.74 5.62 -8.74
C LYS A 82 21.16 6.53 -9.84
N GLU A 83 20.08 6.10 -10.51
CA GLU A 83 19.38 6.88 -11.53
C GLU A 83 18.87 8.20 -10.92
N LEU A 84 18.88 9.28 -11.71
CA LEU A 84 18.27 10.54 -11.31
C LEU A 84 16.74 10.41 -11.17
N ASN A 85 16.20 11.07 -10.16
CA ASN A 85 14.77 11.13 -9.89
C ASN A 85 14.09 12.00 -10.96
N LYS A 86 13.55 11.38 -12.00
CA LYS A 86 12.85 12.07 -13.08
C LYS A 86 11.46 12.60 -12.66
N GLY A 87 10.94 12.16 -11.52
CA GLY A 87 9.58 12.52 -11.06
C GLY A 87 8.50 11.93 -11.97
N LEU A 88 7.23 12.17 -11.61
CA LEU A 88 6.09 11.65 -12.36
C LEU A 88 5.99 12.25 -13.77
N ASP A 89 6.27 13.55 -13.91
CA ASP A 89 6.12 14.28 -15.17
C ASP A 89 7.04 13.76 -16.28
N LEU A 90 8.30 13.42 -15.94
CA LEU A 90 9.28 12.98 -16.93
C LEU A 90 9.37 11.45 -17.08
N LYS A 91 8.95 10.66 -16.08
CA LYS A 91 8.92 9.19 -16.19
C LYS A 91 7.55 8.61 -16.53
N GLY A 92 6.48 9.40 -16.39
CA GLY A 92 5.12 8.89 -16.33
C GLY A 92 4.88 8.01 -15.09
N GLY A 93 3.65 7.54 -14.90
CA GLY A 93 3.29 6.67 -13.78
C GLY A 93 1.90 6.92 -13.26
N ILE A 94 1.72 6.74 -11.95
CA ILE A 94 0.41 6.77 -11.29
C ILE A 94 0.42 7.85 -10.20
N ASN A 95 -0.63 8.68 -10.17
CA ASN A 95 -0.94 9.56 -9.05
C ASN A 95 -2.37 9.24 -8.57
N VAL A 96 -2.49 8.80 -7.32
CA VAL A 96 -3.78 8.45 -6.72
C VAL A 96 -3.89 9.01 -5.30
N ILE A 97 -5.11 9.38 -4.94
CA ILE A 97 -5.46 9.71 -3.56
C ILE A 97 -6.30 8.56 -3.03
N LEU A 98 -5.81 7.94 -1.96
CA LEU A 98 -6.48 6.87 -1.23
C LEU A 98 -7.09 7.44 0.05
N GLN A 99 -8.25 6.93 0.46
CA GLN A 99 -8.87 7.30 1.73
C GLN A 99 -8.95 6.06 2.61
N ILE A 100 -8.42 6.16 3.83
CA ILE A 100 -8.58 5.12 4.84
C ILE A 100 -10.01 5.20 5.39
N SER A 101 -10.68 4.06 5.41
CA SER A 101 -12.04 3.92 5.92
C SER A 101 -12.04 3.96 7.44
N VAL A 102 -12.46 5.09 8.03
CA VAL A 102 -12.66 5.23 9.48
C VAL A 102 -13.78 4.30 9.96
N ARG A 103 -14.77 4.05 9.11
CA ARG A 103 -15.83 3.06 9.32
C ARG A 103 -15.28 1.68 9.66
N ASP A 104 -14.35 1.19 8.85
CA ASP A 104 -13.79 -0.15 9.04
C ASP A 104 -12.85 -0.19 10.27
N ILE A 105 -12.17 0.92 10.57
CA ILE A 105 -11.40 1.05 11.82
C ILE A 105 -12.34 0.96 13.03
N LEU A 106 -13.46 1.68 13.04
CA LEU A 106 -14.43 1.63 14.13
C LEU A 106 -14.98 0.22 14.33
N LYS A 107 -15.30 -0.50 13.25
CA LYS A 107 -15.74 -1.91 13.30
C LYS A 107 -14.66 -2.82 13.87
N GLY A 108 -13.43 -2.69 13.40
CA GLY A 108 -12.31 -3.49 13.92
C GLY A 108 -12.00 -3.19 15.39
N LEU A 109 -12.09 -1.93 15.82
CA LEU A 109 -11.95 -1.54 17.22
C LEU A 109 -13.08 -2.09 18.11
N ALA A 110 -14.24 -2.36 17.53
CA ALA A 110 -15.38 -2.98 18.20
C ALA A 110 -15.47 -4.50 17.97
N GLU A 111 -14.38 -5.15 17.55
CA GLU A 111 -14.30 -6.60 17.29
C GLU A 111 -15.42 -7.14 16.36
N ASP A 112 -15.78 -6.36 15.34
CA ASP A 112 -16.86 -6.66 14.39
C ASP A 112 -18.20 -6.98 15.09
N THR A 113 -18.52 -6.18 16.11
CA THR A 113 -19.72 -6.34 16.93
C THR A 113 -21.04 -6.43 16.15
N ASN A 114 -21.95 -7.26 16.68
CA ASN A 114 -23.34 -7.35 16.24
C ASN A 114 -24.28 -6.43 17.03
N ASP A 115 -23.75 -5.53 17.86
CA ASP A 115 -24.56 -4.59 18.63
C ASP A 115 -25.47 -3.75 17.70
N PRO A 116 -26.80 -3.78 17.90
CA PRO A 116 -27.72 -3.06 17.02
C PRO A 116 -27.54 -1.54 17.07
N ALA A 117 -27.18 -0.97 18.22
CA ALA A 117 -27.00 0.46 18.36
C ALA A 117 -25.75 0.94 17.60
N PHE A 118 -24.65 0.21 17.73
CA PHE A 118 -23.41 0.45 16.99
C PHE A 118 -23.62 0.37 15.48
N ASN A 119 -24.26 -0.69 14.99
CA ASN A 119 -24.50 -0.86 13.56
C ASN A 119 -25.42 0.23 12.98
N ARG A 120 -26.49 0.61 13.71
CA ARG A 120 -27.32 1.76 13.33
C ARG A 120 -26.53 3.06 13.30
N ALA A 121 -25.65 3.29 14.28
CA ALA A 121 -24.81 4.48 14.33
C ALA A 121 -23.82 4.56 13.16
N ILE A 122 -23.26 3.43 12.73
CA ILE A 122 -22.41 3.36 11.53
C ILE A 122 -23.20 3.74 10.27
N ASP A 123 -24.38 3.14 10.06
CA ASP A 123 -25.19 3.43 8.87
C ASP A 123 -25.67 4.89 8.86
N ARG A 124 -26.03 5.42 10.03
CA ARG A 124 -26.41 6.82 10.21
C ARG A 124 -25.22 7.77 9.99
N ALA A 125 -24.02 7.41 10.42
CA ALA A 125 -22.82 8.18 10.13
C ALA A 125 -22.52 8.25 8.63
N ASP A 126 -22.71 7.14 7.89
CA ASP A 126 -22.58 7.09 6.43
C ASP A 126 -23.57 8.05 5.74
N GLU A 127 -24.78 8.22 6.29
CA GLU A 127 -25.74 9.22 5.81
C GLU A 127 -25.31 10.65 6.14
N LEU A 128 -24.90 10.90 7.39
CA LEU A 128 -24.49 12.23 7.85
C LEU A 128 -23.29 12.77 7.05
N GLN A 129 -22.35 11.90 6.65
CA GLN A 129 -21.20 12.27 5.84
C GLN A 129 -21.55 12.77 4.44
N LYS A 130 -22.76 12.53 3.93
CA LYS A 130 -23.20 13.05 2.62
C LYS A 130 -23.50 14.56 2.67
N SER A 131 -23.76 15.09 3.86
CA SER A 131 -24.19 16.49 4.05
C SER A 131 -23.39 17.26 5.10
N SER A 132 -22.64 16.58 5.96
CA SER A 132 -21.85 17.21 7.03
C SER A 132 -20.42 17.49 6.60
N ASN A 133 -19.83 18.54 7.19
CA ASN A 133 -18.40 18.84 7.12
C ASN A 133 -17.60 18.21 8.28
N ASP A 134 -18.29 17.53 9.20
CA ASP A 134 -17.65 16.87 10.33
C ASP A 134 -16.81 15.68 9.87
N THR A 135 -15.84 15.29 10.71
CA THR A 135 -15.11 14.04 10.47
C THR A 135 -16.02 12.83 10.71
N TYR A 136 -15.75 11.72 10.03
CA TYR A 136 -16.54 10.49 10.15
C TYR A 136 -16.74 10.05 11.60
N VAL A 137 -15.70 10.15 12.44
CA VAL A 137 -15.78 9.76 13.86
C VAL A 137 -16.74 10.64 14.65
N GLU A 138 -16.84 11.94 14.36
CA GLU A 138 -17.83 12.82 15.00
C GLU A 138 -19.24 12.49 14.53
N SER A 139 -19.43 12.23 13.24
CA SER A 139 -20.74 11.77 12.73
C SER A 139 -21.18 10.46 13.39
N PHE A 140 -20.24 9.54 13.63
CA PHE A 140 -20.51 8.32 14.40
C PHE A 140 -20.88 8.61 15.85
N PHE A 141 -20.16 9.48 16.55
CA PHE A 141 -20.51 9.83 17.93
C PHE A 141 -21.88 10.49 18.04
N ILE A 142 -22.20 11.42 17.14
CA ILE A 142 -23.52 12.05 17.08
C ILE A 142 -24.60 10.99 16.88
N ALA A 143 -24.43 10.10 15.91
CA ALA A 143 -25.39 9.05 15.61
C ALA A 143 -25.55 8.04 16.76
N PHE A 144 -24.46 7.67 17.43
CA PHE A 144 -24.48 6.73 18.54
C PHE A 144 -25.16 7.33 19.78
N GLU A 145 -25.04 8.63 19.99
CA GLU A 145 -25.66 9.36 21.09
C GLU A 145 -27.05 9.93 20.75
N GLU A 146 -27.66 9.57 19.62
CA GLU A 146 -29.08 9.85 19.36
C GLU A 146 -30.00 9.17 20.40
N ASP A 147 -29.50 8.11 21.06
CA ASP A 147 -30.14 7.44 22.18
C ASP A 147 -29.22 7.50 23.42
N ASP A 148 -29.65 8.25 24.44
CA ASP A 148 -28.92 8.48 25.69
C ASP A 148 -28.62 7.19 26.48
N SER A 149 -29.31 6.08 26.18
CA SER A 149 -29.03 4.78 26.82
C SER A 149 -27.78 4.10 26.27
N ASN A 150 -27.28 4.53 25.10
CA ASN A 150 -26.13 3.93 24.45
C ASN A 150 -24.82 4.30 25.16
N ARG A 151 -24.01 3.27 25.44
CA ARG A 151 -22.71 3.43 26.10
C ARG A 151 -21.59 2.93 25.20
N LEU A 152 -20.66 3.83 24.87
CA LEU A 152 -19.44 3.50 24.12
C LEU A 152 -18.58 2.48 24.90
N ALA A 153 -18.58 2.59 26.23
CA ALA A 153 -17.93 1.64 27.15
C ALA A 153 -18.71 0.32 27.35
N SER A 154 -19.69 0.00 26.50
CA SER A 154 -20.33 -1.32 26.54
C SER A 154 -19.29 -2.41 26.21
N PRO A 155 -19.30 -3.57 26.88
CA PRO A 155 -18.44 -4.70 26.55
C PRO A 155 -18.62 -5.20 25.11
N ASP A 156 -19.82 -5.04 24.57
CA ASP A 156 -20.14 -5.40 23.19
C ASP A 156 -19.65 -4.37 22.17
N VAL A 157 -19.10 -3.23 22.61
CA VAL A 157 -18.64 -2.14 21.74
C VAL A 157 -17.15 -1.88 21.98
N PHE A 158 -16.77 -0.90 22.81
CA PHE A 158 -15.36 -0.51 22.98
C PHE A 158 -14.73 -0.96 24.30
N ALA A 159 -15.49 -1.44 25.30
CA ALA A 159 -14.91 -2.05 26.50
C ALA A 159 -14.64 -3.56 26.28
N ASN A 160 -14.04 -3.88 25.14
CA ASN A 160 -13.74 -5.25 24.71
C ASN A 160 -12.29 -5.65 25.05
N ARG A 161 -11.88 -6.85 24.66
CA ARG A 161 -10.54 -7.38 24.93
C ARG A 161 -9.45 -6.58 24.22
N THR A 162 -9.71 -6.05 23.04
CA THR A 162 -8.74 -5.28 22.26
C THR A 162 -8.39 -3.94 22.93
N LEU A 163 -9.33 -3.34 23.65
CA LEU A 163 -9.18 -2.01 24.27
C LEU A 163 -9.20 -2.04 25.79
N SER A 164 -9.13 -3.21 26.42
CA SER A 164 -9.27 -3.39 27.88
C SER A 164 -8.23 -2.63 28.72
N ASP A 165 -7.06 -2.35 28.14
CA ASP A 165 -5.99 -1.61 28.82
C ASP A 165 -6.29 -0.10 28.92
N GLU A 166 -7.22 0.40 28.10
CA GLU A 166 -7.51 1.83 27.96
C GLU A 166 -8.96 2.17 28.26
N ILE A 167 -9.90 1.26 28.02
CA ILE A 167 -11.35 1.45 28.21
C ILE A 167 -11.88 0.41 29.18
N ASN A 168 -12.55 0.87 30.24
CA ASN A 168 -13.31 0.02 31.16
C ASN A 168 -14.81 0.34 31.11
N PHE A 169 -15.64 -0.58 31.60
CA PHE A 169 -17.11 -0.49 31.54
C PHE A 169 -17.73 0.59 32.44
N GLU A 170 -16.96 1.20 33.33
CA GLU A 170 -17.41 2.29 34.21
C GLU A 170 -17.26 3.67 33.56
N MET A 171 -16.51 3.76 32.46
CA MET A 171 -16.26 5.02 31.75
C MET A 171 -17.53 5.54 31.06
N ASN A 172 -17.68 6.86 31.05
CA ASN A 172 -18.73 7.52 30.30
C ASN A 172 -18.30 7.80 28.84
N ASN A 173 -19.25 8.13 27.96
CA ASN A 173 -18.97 8.37 26.55
C ASN A 173 -17.96 9.51 26.32
N ASN A 174 -17.97 10.56 27.15
CA ASN A 174 -17.04 11.68 27.02
C ASN A 174 -15.60 11.29 27.38
N GLU A 175 -15.41 10.31 28.26
CA GLU A 175 -14.11 9.73 28.57
C GLU A 175 -13.62 8.78 27.47
N VAL A 176 -14.52 8.04 26.84
CA VAL A 176 -14.18 7.07 25.77
C VAL A 176 -13.85 7.75 24.44
N LYS A 177 -14.60 8.79 24.06
CA LYS A 177 -14.40 9.55 22.80
C LYS A 177 -12.95 9.93 22.50
N PRO A 178 -12.17 10.57 23.40
CA PRO A 178 -10.78 10.93 23.12
C PRO A 178 -9.87 9.71 22.90
N ILE A 179 -10.14 8.59 23.58
CA ILE A 179 -9.39 7.34 23.40
C ILE A 179 -9.64 6.78 22.00
N ILE A 180 -10.90 6.73 21.57
CA ILE A 180 -11.27 6.26 20.23
C ILE A 180 -10.67 7.15 19.15
N ARG A 181 -10.67 8.48 19.31
CA ARG A 181 -10.00 9.39 18.36
C ARG A 181 -8.50 9.08 18.23
N ARG A 182 -7.81 8.86 19.36
CA ARG A 182 -6.40 8.48 19.35
C ARG A 182 -6.19 7.12 18.68
N LYS A 183 -7.00 6.11 19.01
CA LYS A 183 -6.91 4.77 18.40
C LYS A 183 -7.14 4.78 16.90
N ILE A 184 -8.04 5.64 16.43
CA ILE A 184 -8.24 5.85 14.99
C ILE A 184 -6.99 6.45 14.34
N ASP A 185 -6.37 7.46 14.95
CA ASP A 185 -5.13 8.06 14.40
C ASP A 185 -3.94 7.08 14.41
N GLU A 186 -3.81 6.28 15.48
CA GLU A 186 -2.84 5.17 15.57
C GLU A 186 -3.08 4.12 14.45
N SER A 187 -4.34 3.78 14.20
CA SER A 187 -4.73 2.84 13.14
C SER A 187 -4.46 3.39 11.74
N ILE A 188 -4.72 4.68 11.52
CA ILE A 188 -4.40 5.37 10.26
C ILE A 188 -2.90 5.38 10.02
N THR A 189 -2.10 5.69 11.05
CA THR A 189 -0.63 5.70 10.97
C THR A 189 -0.09 4.30 10.66
N SER A 190 -0.64 3.28 11.32
CA SER A 190 -0.29 1.88 11.07
C SER A 190 -0.63 1.45 9.64
N ALA A 191 -1.82 1.81 9.15
CA ALA A 191 -2.23 1.56 7.77
C ALA A 191 -1.32 2.25 6.75
N PHE A 192 -0.90 3.48 7.02
CA PHE A 192 0.07 4.21 6.19
C PHE A 192 1.41 3.48 6.10
N GLU A 193 1.97 3.02 7.23
CA GLU A 193 3.23 2.28 7.25
C GLU A 193 3.15 0.93 6.52
N VAL A 194 2.02 0.23 6.65
CA VAL A 194 1.77 -1.00 5.89
C VAL A 194 1.71 -0.71 4.40
N LEU A 195 1.00 0.33 3.98
CA LEU A 195 0.88 0.73 2.58
C LEU A 195 2.25 1.11 2.00
N ARG A 196 3.07 1.85 2.75
CA ARG A 196 4.45 2.18 2.38
C ARG A 196 5.29 0.92 2.14
N LYS A 197 5.32 -0.01 3.11
CA LYS A 197 6.06 -1.27 2.99
C LYS A 197 5.58 -2.14 1.83
N ARG A 198 4.29 -2.08 1.48
CA ARG A 198 3.76 -2.76 0.29
C ARG A 198 4.32 -2.13 -0.98
N ILE A 199 4.27 -0.81 -1.10
CA ILE A 199 4.73 -0.06 -2.27
C ILE A 199 6.22 -0.26 -2.53
N ASP A 200 7.05 -0.37 -1.49
CA ASP A 200 8.49 -0.64 -1.62
C ASP A 200 8.79 -1.96 -2.37
N LYS A 201 7.86 -2.93 -2.37
CA LYS A 201 8.02 -4.22 -3.07
C LYS A 201 7.74 -4.15 -4.58
N PHE A 202 7.25 -3.03 -5.10
CA PHE A 202 6.83 -2.93 -6.51
C PHE A 202 7.98 -2.65 -7.49
N GLY A 203 9.20 -2.47 -6.99
CA GLY A 203 10.36 -2.16 -7.84
C GLY A 203 10.24 -0.79 -8.54
N VAL A 204 9.33 0.08 -8.07
CA VAL A 204 9.24 1.47 -8.52
C VAL A 204 10.44 2.23 -7.96
N THR A 205 11.04 3.08 -8.80
CA THR A 205 12.12 3.96 -8.35
C THR A 205 11.49 5.11 -7.57
N GLN A 206 11.57 5.05 -6.24
CA GLN A 206 11.29 6.14 -5.31
C GLN A 206 9.82 6.59 -5.30
N PRO A 207 8.94 5.83 -4.63
CA PRO A 207 7.56 6.24 -4.42
C PRO A 207 7.48 7.49 -3.53
N ASN A 208 6.55 8.41 -3.82
CA ASN A 208 6.22 9.52 -2.94
C ASN A 208 4.85 9.25 -2.30
N ILE A 209 4.83 9.11 -0.97
CA ILE A 209 3.63 8.75 -0.21
C ILE A 209 3.49 9.76 0.91
N GLN A 210 2.38 10.49 0.94
CA GLN A 210 2.16 11.58 1.88
C GLN A 210 0.75 11.54 2.45
N ARG A 211 0.62 11.76 3.77
CA ARG A 211 -0.69 11.92 4.41
C ARG A 211 -1.22 13.33 4.11
N LEU A 212 -2.46 13.42 3.65
CA LEU A 212 -3.15 14.68 3.34
C LEU A 212 -4.01 15.13 4.53
N GLY A 213 -3.41 15.98 5.37
CA GLY A 213 -4.05 16.52 6.57
C GLY A 213 -4.53 15.44 7.54
N ASN A 214 -5.63 15.72 8.25
CA ASN A 214 -6.16 14.82 9.29
C ASN A 214 -7.26 13.88 8.78
N SER A 215 -7.69 14.03 7.53
CA SER A 215 -8.82 13.32 6.92
C SER A 215 -8.62 11.83 6.62
N GLY A 216 -7.48 11.24 6.99
CA GLY A 216 -7.13 9.85 6.64
C GLY A 216 -6.89 9.63 5.13
N ARG A 217 -6.69 10.72 4.37
CA ARG A 217 -6.35 10.66 2.94
C ARG A 217 -4.83 10.53 2.76
N ILE A 218 -4.41 9.74 1.77
CA ILE A 218 -3.01 9.46 1.45
C ILE A 218 -2.82 9.75 -0.04
N LEU A 219 -1.93 10.68 -0.35
CA LEU A 219 -1.39 10.89 -1.69
C LEU A 219 -0.33 9.83 -1.98
N VAL A 220 -0.47 9.14 -3.11
CA VAL A 220 0.46 8.12 -3.57
C VAL A 220 0.86 8.43 -5.00
N GLU A 221 2.15 8.70 -5.21
CA GLU A 221 2.75 8.92 -6.51
C GLU A 221 3.80 7.84 -6.77
N LEU A 222 3.65 7.14 -7.89
CA LEU A 222 4.49 6.00 -8.28
C LEU A 222 5.08 6.26 -9.67
N PRO A 223 6.23 6.97 -9.75
CA PRO A 223 6.91 7.22 -11.02
C PRO A 223 7.42 5.92 -11.64
N GLY A 224 7.20 5.76 -12.94
CA GLY A 224 7.61 4.58 -13.70
C GLY A 224 6.78 3.31 -13.44
N ALA A 225 5.65 3.42 -12.73
CA ALA A 225 4.68 2.33 -12.64
C ALA A 225 3.98 2.15 -14.00
N LYS A 226 4.28 1.05 -14.70
CA LYS A 226 3.75 0.76 -16.05
C LYS A 226 2.36 0.12 -16.04
N ASP A 227 2.04 -0.66 -15.01
CA ASP A 227 0.79 -1.44 -14.91
C ASP A 227 -0.14 -0.81 -13.86
N VAL A 228 -1.04 0.06 -14.33
CA VAL A 228 -1.99 0.79 -13.48
C VAL A 228 -3.01 -0.14 -12.83
N ASP A 229 -3.51 -1.12 -13.58
CA ASP A 229 -4.55 -2.03 -13.08
C ASP A 229 -4.02 -2.97 -12.00
N ARG A 230 -2.79 -3.48 -12.15
CA ARG A 230 -2.14 -4.27 -11.10
C ARG A 230 -1.84 -3.45 -9.87
N VAL A 231 -1.32 -2.23 -10.03
CA VAL A 231 -1.04 -1.35 -8.90
C VAL A 231 -2.33 -1.00 -8.19
N LYS A 232 -3.38 -0.63 -8.92
CA LYS A 232 -4.71 -0.36 -8.37
C LYS A 232 -5.26 -1.58 -7.62
N LYS A 233 -5.26 -2.77 -8.22
CA LYS A 233 -5.74 -4.01 -7.60
C LYS A 233 -4.98 -4.32 -6.31
N LEU A 234 -3.67 -4.11 -6.27
CA LEU A 234 -2.86 -4.37 -5.08
C LEU A 234 -3.03 -3.30 -3.99
N LEU A 235 -3.16 -2.02 -4.37
CA LEU A 235 -3.46 -0.94 -3.43
C LEU A 235 -4.86 -1.09 -2.81
N GLN A 236 -5.82 -1.61 -3.57
CA GLN A 236 -7.18 -1.91 -3.09
C GLN A 236 -7.28 -3.24 -2.34
N SER A 237 -6.32 -4.16 -2.51
CA SER A 237 -6.39 -5.47 -1.87
C SER A 237 -6.20 -5.38 -0.36
N THR A 238 -7.20 -5.83 0.39
CA THR A 238 -7.09 -6.09 1.83
C THR A 238 -6.19 -7.32 2.02
N ALA A 239 -5.03 -7.15 2.66
CA ALA A 239 -4.19 -8.30 3.02
C ALA A 239 -4.57 -8.73 4.44
N GLN A 240 -5.63 -9.53 4.53
CA GLN A 240 -6.05 -10.18 5.76
C GLN A 240 -5.32 -11.52 5.85
N LEU A 241 -4.45 -11.66 6.85
CA LEU A 241 -3.78 -12.93 7.15
C LEU A 241 -4.61 -13.67 8.20
N GLU A 242 -5.24 -14.76 7.79
CA GLU A 242 -6.00 -15.62 8.69
C GLU A 242 -5.24 -16.90 8.95
N PHE A 243 -5.20 -17.30 10.23
CA PHE A 243 -4.64 -18.57 10.64
C PHE A 243 -5.79 -19.55 10.83
N TRP A 244 -5.84 -20.56 9.96
CA TRP A 244 -6.81 -21.64 10.04
C TRP A 244 -6.13 -22.87 10.64
N THR A 245 -6.82 -23.57 11.54
CA THR A 245 -6.39 -24.91 11.92
C THR A 245 -6.70 -25.86 10.77
N SER A 246 -5.74 -26.72 10.41
CA SER A 246 -5.97 -27.77 9.41
C SER A 246 -6.06 -29.12 10.10
N GLU A 247 -6.95 -29.96 9.59
CA GLU A 247 -7.05 -31.34 10.04
C GLU A 247 -5.88 -32.18 9.51
N LYS A 248 -5.46 -33.18 10.29
CA LYS A 248 -4.33 -34.03 9.91
C LYS A 248 -4.75 -35.01 8.82
N ASN A 249 -3.95 -35.09 7.75
CA ASN A 249 -4.18 -36.03 6.63
C ASN A 249 -4.38 -37.51 7.06
N GLN A 250 -3.89 -37.92 8.22
CA GLN A 250 -4.07 -39.27 8.76
C GLN A 250 -5.55 -39.64 9.00
N GLU A 251 -6.39 -38.68 9.33
CA GLU A 251 -7.80 -38.93 9.65
C GLU A 251 -8.64 -39.20 8.38
N PHE A 252 -8.19 -38.69 7.23
CA PHE A 252 -8.84 -38.91 5.93
C PHE A 252 -8.44 -40.23 5.27
N PHE A 253 -7.38 -40.90 5.72
CA PHE A 253 -6.88 -42.12 5.07
C PHE A 253 -7.90 -43.27 5.12
N THR A 254 -8.58 -43.44 6.26
CA THR A 254 -9.62 -44.46 6.43
C THR A 254 -10.83 -44.16 5.54
N PHE A 255 -11.28 -42.91 5.49
CA PHE A 255 -12.38 -42.48 4.63
C PHE A 255 -12.06 -42.69 3.15
N LEU A 256 -10.88 -42.27 2.69
CA LEU A 256 -10.46 -42.43 1.30
C LEU A 256 -10.31 -43.91 0.91
N SER A 257 -9.83 -44.76 1.83
CA SER A 257 -9.76 -46.21 1.61
C SER A 257 -11.15 -46.83 1.43
N GLN A 258 -12.11 -46.46 2.29
CA GLN A 258 -13.49 -46.93 2.20
C GLN A 258 -14.19 -46.42 0.92
N ALA A 259 -14.02 -45.14 0.59
CA ALA A 259 -14.56 -44.57 -0.65
C ALA A 259 -14.00 -45.27 -1.90
N ASN A 260 -12.69 -45.59 -1.88
CA ASN A 260 -12.04 -46.33 -2.97
C ASN A 260 -12.58 -47.76 -3.12
N GLN A 261 -13.05 -48.40 -2.04
CA GLN A 261 -13.70 -49.71 -2.14
C GLN A 261 -15.08 -49.62 -2.80
N VAL A 262 -15.89 -48.61 -2.43
CA VAL A 262 -17.23 -48.41 -3.01
C VAL A 262 -17.20 -48.09 -4.50
N ILE A 263 -16.19 -47.35 -4.97
CA ILE A 263 -16.02 -47.01 -6.40
C ILE A 263 -15.48 -48.20 -7.22
N LYS A 264 -14.89 -49.20 -6.56
CA LYS A 264 -14.28 -50.35 -7.22
C LYS A 264 -15.29 -51.45 -7.58
N ASP A 265 -16.46 -51.42 -6.95
CA ASP A 265 -17.62 -52.25 -7.27
C ASP A 265 -18.50 -51.56 -8.34
#